data_AF-A0A7J6QJH4-F1
#
_entry.id   AF-A0A7J6QJH4-F1
#
_cell.length_a   1.000
_cell.length_b   1.000
_cell.length_c   1.000
_cell.angle_alpha   90.00
_cell.angle_beta   90.00
_cell.angle_gamma   90.00
#
_symmetry.space_group_name_H-M   'P 1'
#
loop_
_entity.id
_entity.type
_entity.pdbx_description
1 polymer ?
#
loop_
_entity_poly.entity_id
_entity_poly.type
_entity_poly.pdbx_seq_one_letter_code
_entity_poly.pdbx_strand_id
1 'polypeptide(L)'
;RRSNIVFSAKGPSFGGLRATGEAFLTTKRLVFVIGKDGSGSRPDFYSASVPFEAWKNPKFRQPVFGANFLEGVSEDPIPGAGECHFSYTFNSGGCGTFLPIFYRLHAVTTWSAANSGAPGDRFRPANSSFVRSILAGDLSAVGFQDPSDPSVIYVAQPPQPHGLE
;
A
#
# COMPACT_ATOMS: atom_id res chain seq x y z
N ARG A 1 -4.50 -4.22 8.58
CA ARG A 1 -5.50 -5.09 7.91
C ARG A 1 -6.66 -4.24 7.43
N ARG A 2 -7.23 -4.52 6.26
CA ARG A 2 -8.47 -3.94 5.76
C ARG A 2 -9.36 -5.03 5.21
N SER A 3 -10.61 -5.05 5.67
CA SER A 3 -11.63 -6.00 5.23
C SER A 3 -12.44 -5.43 4.08
N ASN A 4 -13.25 -6.28 3.43
CA ASN A 4 -14.09 -5.92 2.29
C ASN A 4 -13.30 -5.27 1.15
N ILE A 5 -12.15 -5.89 0.86
CA ILE A 5 -11.34 -5.56 -0.31
C ILE A 5 -11.76 -6.50 -1.43
N VAL A 6 -12.00 -5.94 -2.61
CA VAL A 6 -12.10 -6.74 -3.83
C VAL A 6 -10.76 -6.70 -4.54
N PHE A 7 -10.14 -7.85 -4.67
CA PHE A 7 -8.95 -8.02 -5.48
C PHE A 7 -9.37 -8.46 -6.88
N SER A 8 -8.82 -7.83 -7.90
CA SER A 8 -8.98 -8.24 -9.31
C SER A 8 -7.61 -8.37 -9.94
N ALA A 9 -7.41 -9.38 -10.77
CA ALA A 9 -6.21 -9.52 -11.60
C ALA A 9 -6.58 -9.99 -12.99
N LYS A 10 -5.85 -9.52 -14.00
CA LYS A 10 -5.98 -9.97 -15.39
C LYS A 10 -4.60 -10.22 -15.96
N GLY A 11 -4.34 -11.47 -16.34
CA GLY A 11 -3.08 -11.90 -16.93
C GLY A 11 -3.30 -12.84 -18.12
N PRO A 12 -2.30 -12.98 -19.00
CA PRO A 12 -2.40 -13.80 -20.20
C PRO A 12 -2.64 -15.28 -19.88
N SER A 13 -2.07 -15.78 -18.77
CA SER A 13 -2.08 -17.21 -18.41
C SER A 13 -3.40 -17.69 -17.77
N PHE A 14 -4.19 -16.79 -17.17
CA PHE A 14 -5.34 -17.17 -16.34
C PHE A 14 -6.61 -16.37 -16.63
N GLY A 15 -6.58 -15.47 -17.62
CA GLY A 15 -7.71 -14.62 -17.96
C GLY A 15 -8.00 -13.59 -16.87
N GLY A 16 -9.27 -13.50 -16.46
CA GLY A 16 -9.72 -12.60 -15.39
C GLY A 16 -9.95 -13.33 -14.07
N LEU A 17 -9.51 -12.71 -12.98
CA LEU A 17 -9.67 -13.20 -11.63
C LEU A 17 -10.23 -12.09 -10.75
N ARG A 18 -11.20 -12.41 -9.90
CA ARG A 18 -11.81 -11.47 -8.96
C ARG A 18 -12.21 -12.18 -7.68
N ALA A 19 -11.86 -11.64 -6.52
CA ALA A 19 -12.28 -12.18 -5.24
C ALA A 19 -12.49 -11.09 -4.20
N THR A 20 -13.37 -11.36 -3.22
CA THR A 20 -13.55 -10.50 -2.04
C THR A 20 -12.85 -11.11 -0.84
N GLY A 21 -12.25 -10.27 -0.01
CA GLY A 21 -11.52 -10.71 1.16
C GLY A 21 -10.87 -9.55 1.90
N GLU A 22 -9.65 -9.79 2.36
CA GLU A 22 -8.93 -8.89 3.24
C GLU A 22 -7.54 -8.56 2.70
N ALA A 23 -7.13 -7.31 2.84
CA ALA A 23 -5.78 -6.85 2.54
C ALA A 23 -4.96 -6.61 3.81
N PHE A 24 -3.72 -7.06 3.79
CA PHE A 24 -2.72 -6.88 4.82
C PHE A 24 -1.58 -6.07 4.23
N LEU A 25 -1.47 -4.82 4.68
CA LEU A 25 -0.32 -3.97 4.39
C LEU A 25 0.79 -4.31 5.37
N THR A 26 1.92 -4.77 4.85
CA THR A 26 3.15 -5.02 5.61
C THR A 26 4.20 -3.98 5.21
N THR A 27 5.39 -4.03 5.80
CA THR A 27 6.50 -3.14 5.42
C THR A 27 7.13 -3.48 4.07
N LYS A 28 6.88 -4.66 3.50
CA LYS A 28 7.51 -5.13 2.25
C LYS A 28 6.54 -5.39 1.10
N ARG A 29 5.27 -5.63 1.41
CA ARG A 29 4.27 -6.12 0.46
C ARG A 29 2.85 -5.81 0.88
N LEU A 30 1.96 -5.77 -0.12
CA LEU A 30 0.52 -5.82 0.08
C LEU A 30 0.04 -7.25 -0.21
N VAL A 31 -0.61 -7.86 0.77
CA VAL A 31 -1.12 -9.24 0.66
C VAL A 31 -2.64 -9.21 0.68
N PHE A 32 -3.27 -9.86 -0.29
CA PHE A 32 -4.69 -10.17 -0.32
C PHE A 32 -4.91 -11.62 0.11
N VAL A 33 -5.91 -11.85 0.95
CA VAL A 33 -6.38 -13.19 1.34
C VAL A 33 -7.90 -13.23 1.14
N ILE A 34 -8.39 -14.29 0.49
CA ILE A 34 -9.83 -14.48 0.27
C ILE A 34 -10.58 -14.59 1.61
N GLY A 35 -11.80 -14.05 1.64
CA GLY A 35 -12.68 -14.19 2.80
C GLY A 35 -13.09 -15.65 3.04
N LYS A 36 -13.53 -15.95 4.27
CA LYS A 36 -14.02 -17.29 4.66
C LYS A 36 -15.25 -17.74 3.86
N ASP A 37 -15.98 -16.79 3.31
CA ASP A 37 -17.11 -16.96 2.39
C ASP A 37 -16.68 -17.43 0.99
N GLY A 38 -15.38 -17.47 0.69
CA GLY A 38 -14.84 -18.09 -0.52
C GLY A 38 -15.31 -17.42 -1.81
N SER A 39 -15.67 -16.12 -1.76
CA SER A 39 -16.25 -15.39 -2.89
C SER A 39 -15.20 -15.02 -3.95
N GLY A 40 -14.55 -16.02 -4.52
CA GLY A 40 -13.60 -15.92 -5.63
C GLY A 40 -14.25 -16.37 -6.93
N SER A 41 -13.87 -15.74 -8.05
CA SER A 41 -14.29 -16.15 -9.39
C SER A 41 -13.73 -17.51 -9.80
N ARG A 42 -12.76 -18.05 -9.03
CA ARG A 42 -12.12 -19.33 -9.27
C ARG A 42 -11.89 -20.08 -7.95
N PRO A 43 -12.05 -21.41 -7.93
CA PRO A 43 -11.88 -22.24 -6.72
C PRO A 43 -10.42 -22.46 -6.31
N ASP A 44 -9.47 -22.25 -7.22
CA ASP A 44 -8.04 -22.46 -7.00
C ASP A 44 -7.31 -21.20 -6.51
N PHE A 45 -8.04 -20.10 -6.30
CA PHE A 45 -7.47 -18.84 -5.86
C PHE A 45 -7.75 -18.56 -4.37
N TYR A 46 -6.67 -18.41 -3.60
CA TYR A 46 -6.74 -18.18 -2.15
C TYR A 46 -6.13 -16.85 -1.71
N SER A 47 -5.09 -16.39 -2.39
CA SER A 47 -4.35 -15.19 -2.00
C SER A 47 -3.54 -14.62 -3.14
N ALA A 48 -3.26 -13.32 -3.07
CA ALA A 48 -2.27 -12.64 -3.89
C ALA A 48 -1.30 -11.88 -2.98
N SER A 49 -0.04 -11.74 -3.38
CA SER A 49 0.97 -11.04 -2.60
C SER A 49 1.87 -10.27 -3.53
N VAL A 50 1.86 -8.94 -3.41
CA VAL A 50 2.65 -8.06 -4.30
C VAL A 50 3.72 -7.32 -3.49
N PRO A 51 5.00 -7.72 -3.61
CA PRO A 51 6.13 -6.97 -3.05
C PRO A 51 6.17 -5.56 -3.62
N PHE A 52 6.42 -4.54 -2.79
CA PHE A 52 6.38 -3.15 -3.24
C PHE A 52 7.38 -2.84 -4.36
N GLU A 53 8.54 -3.47 -4.37
CA GLU A 53 9.54 -3.37 -5.45
C GLU A 53 9.03 -3.91 -6.80
N ALA A 54 8.04 -4.82 -6.78
CA ALA A 54 7.47 -5.45 -7.97
C ALA A 54 6.24 -4.69 -8.50
N TRP A 55 5.85 -3.56 -7.89
CA TRP A 55 4.77 -2.72 -8.41
C TRP A 55 5.31 -1.82 -9.52
N LYS A 56 4.72 -1.95 -10.71
CA LYS A 56 4.90 -1.03 -11.84
C LYS A 56 3.68 -0.10 -11.90
N ASN A 57 3.95 1.20 -11.96
CA ASN A 57 2.95 2.27 -12.12
C ASN A 57 1.75 2.21 -11.14
N PRO A 58 1.98 2.21 -9.81
CA PRO A 58 0.89 2.21 -8.84
C PRO A 58 0.01 3.46 -8.99
N LYS A 59 -1.28 3.27 -9.26
CA LYS A 59 -2.24 4.37 -9.47
C LYS A 59 -3.45 4.19 -8.59
N PHE A 60 -3.82 5.25 -7.89
CA PHE A 60 -5.07 5.31 -7.16
C PHE A 60 -6.14 5.98 -8.02
N ARG A 61 -7.35 5.41 -8.04
CA ARG A 61 -8.51 5.98 -8.72
C ARG A 61 -9.67 6.14 -7.75
N GLN A 62 -10.31 7.31 -7.84
CA GLN A 62 -11.54 7.65 -7.12
C GLN A 62 -12.67 7.91 -8.11
N PRO A 63 -13.38 6.87 -8.57
CA PRO A 63 -14.60 7.06 -9.33
C PRO A 63 -15.67 7.79 -8.49
N VAL A 64 -16.57 8.48 -9.19
CA VAL A 64 -17.60 9.35 -8.58
C VAL A 64 -18.55 8.61 -7.60
N PHE A 65 -18.61 7.27 -7.66
CA PHE A 65 -19.49 6.43 -6.82
C PHE A 65 -18.78 5.64 -5.71
N GLY A 66 -17.68 6.17 -5.14
CA GLY A 66 -17.10 5.64 -3.89
C GLY A 66 -16.34 4.31 -3.99
N ALA A 67 -16.31 3.67 -5.16
CA ALA A 67 -15.52 2.46 -5.43
C ALA A 67 -14.05 2.82 -5.71
N ASN A 68 -13.36 3.31 -4.69
CA ASN A 68 -11.95 3.67 -4.76
C ASN A 68 -11.10 2.42 -4.98
N PHE A 69 -10.11 2.47 -5.86
CA PHE A 69 -9.21 1.33 -6.03
C PHE A 69 -7.77 1.76 -6.31
N LEU A 70 -6.84 0.93 -5.84
CA LEU A 70 -5.42 1.02 -6.12
C LEU A 70 -5.07 -0.05 -7.15
N GLU A 71 -4.55 0.35 -8.29
CA GLU A 71 -4.14 -0.56 -9.38
C GLU A 71 -2.64 -0.50 -9.64
N GLY A 72 -2.12 -1.54 -10.28
CA GLY A 72 -0.74 -1.63 -10.73
C GLY A 72 -0.52 -2.81 -11.66
N VAL A 73 0.73 -2.97 -12.10
CA VAL A 73 1.21 -4.14 -12.85
C VAL A 73 2.31 -4.81 -12.04
N SER A 74 2.32 -6.14 -12.00
CA SER A 74 3.39 -6.92 -11.36
C SER A 74 3.61 -8.22 -12.11
N GLU A 75 4.86 -8.69 -12.08
CA GLU A 75 5.30 -9.88 -12.82
C GLU A 75 4.77 -11.19 -12.25
N ASP A 76 4.43 -11.26 -10.96
CA ASP A 76 3.88 -12.48 -10.38
C ASP A 76 3.16 -12.22 -9.04
N PRO A 77 2.08 -11.42 -9.02
CA PRO A 77 1.34 -11.15 -7.78
C PRO A 77 0.58 -12.39 -7.27
N ILE A 78 0.41 -13.38 -8.13
CA ILE A 78 -0.12 -14.71 -7.85
C ILE A 78 0.94 -15.69 -8.37
N PRO A 79 1.39 -16.69 -7.61
CA PRO A 79 2.44 -17.60 -8.07
C PRO A 79 2.16 -18.24 -9.43
N GLY A 80 3.06 -18.04 -10.39
CA GLY A 80 2.96 -18.61 -11.74
C GLY A 80 1.96 -17.92 -12.67
N ALA A 81 1.42 -16.76 -12.28
CA ALA A 81 0.50 -15.99 -13.09
C ALA A 81 1.20 -15.23 -14.23
N GLY A 82 2.48 -14.91 -14.06
CA GLY A 82 3.20 -14.02 -14.94
C GLY A 82 2.68 -12.57 -14.85
N GLU A 83 3.19 -11.71 -15.73
CA GLU A 83 2.85 -10.29 -15.66
C GLU A 83 1.35 -10.06 -15.79
N CYS A 84 0.77 -9.37 -14.82
CA CYS A 84 -0.64 -9.09 -14.81
C CYS A 84 -0.98 -7.72 -14.22
N HIS A 85 -2.08 -7.18 -14.73
CA HIS A 85 -2.71 -5.97 -14.20
C HIS A 85 -3.58 -6.38 -13.03
N PHE A 86 -3.43 -5.72 -11.89
CA PHE A 86 -4.21 -6.03 -10.70
C PHE A 86 -4.74 -4.76 -10.03
N SER A 87 -5.78 -4.93 -9.22
CA SER A 87 -6.37 -3.85 -8.43
C SER A 87 -6.89 -4.33 -7.08
N TYR A 88 -6.87 -3.41 -6.11
CA TYR A 88 -7.43 -3.53 -4.77
C TYR A 88 -8.51 -2.47 -4.61
N THR A 89 -9.78 -2.87 -4.66
CA THR A 89 -10.94 -1.98 -4.48
C THR A 89 -11.36 -1.92 -3.02
N PHE A 90 -11.51 -0.71 -2.50
CA PHE A 90 -11.87 -0.40 -1.11
C PHE A 90 -13.37 -0.15 -0.99
N ASN A 91 -14.17 -1.19 -0.72
CA ASN A 91 -15.64 -1.05 -0.63
C ASN A 91 -16.14 -0.50 0.71
N SER A 92 -15.29 -0.46 1.74
CA SER A 92 -15.65 0.02 3.08
C SER A 92 -14.84 1.26 3.50
N GLY A 93 -14.36 2.04 2.53
CA GLY A 93 -13.58 3.25 2.78
C GLY A 93 -12.16 2.98 3.32
N GLY A 94 -11.61 3.92 4.09
CA GLY A 94 -10.29 3.79 4.71
C GLY A 94 -9.09 3.99 3.78
N CYS A 95 -9.31 4.33 2.51
CA CYS A 95 -8.24 4.63 1.55
C CYS A 95 -7.43 5.88 1.95
N GLY A 96 -8.04 6.87 2.60
CA GLY A 96 -7.36 8.09 3.06
C GLY A 96 -6.23 7.82 4.06
N THR A 97 -6.38 6.83 4.94
CA THR A 97 -5.30 6.40 5.84
C THR A 97 -4.35 5.40 5.17
N PHE A 98 -4.88 4.55 4.30
CA PHE A 98 -4.11 3.49 3.65
C PHE A 98 -3.07 4.04 2.66
N LEU A 99 -3.47 4.99 1.80
CA LEU A 99 -2.65 5.45 0.67
C LEU A 99 -1.36 6.15 1.11
N PRO A 100 -1.36 7.06 2.11
CA PRO A 100 -0.12 7.68 2.57
C PRO A 100 0.90 6.64 3.06
N ILE A 101 0.43 5.62 3.78
CA ILE A 101 1.28 4.53 4.29
C ILE A 101 1.80 3.68 3.12
N PHE A 102 0.93 3.30 2.18
CA PHE A 102 1.29 2.54 1.00
C PHE A 102 2.36 3.26 0.15
N TYR A 103 2.11 4.51 -0.26
CA TYR A 103 3.02 5.25 -1.14
C TYR A 103 4.36 5.51 -0.47
N ARG A 104 4.37 5.77 0.84
CA ARG A 104 5.60 5.92 1.61
C ARG A 104 6.40 4.62 1.64
N LEU A 105 5.78 3.49 1.99
CA LEU A 105 6.47 2.20 2.01
C LEU A 105 7.01 1.83 0.63
N HIS A 106 6.19 2.00 -0.42
CA HIS A 106 6.58 1.77 -1.80
C HIS A 106 7.82 2.59 -2.20
N ALA A 107 7.82 3.90 -1.95
CA ALA A 107 8.97 4.76 -2.24
C ALA A 107 10.25 4.31 -1.52
N VAL A 108 10.15 3.94 -0.24
CA VAL A 108 11.29 3.47 0.57
C VAL A 108 11.87 2.17 0.01
N THR A 109 11.02 1.20 -0.32
CA THR A 109 11.47 -0.10 -0.85
C THR A 109 12.05 0.00 -2.24
N THR A 110 11.40 0.74 -3.15
CA THR A 110 11.87 0.88 -4.53
C THR A 110 13.19 1.65 -4.60
N TRP A 111 13.35 2.68 -3.76
CA TRP A 111 14.63 3.38 -3.60
C TRP A 111 15.73 2.45 -3.08
N SER A 112 15.42 1.65 -2.06
CA SER A 112 16.39 0.71 -1.47
C SER A 112 16.82 -0.35 -2.48
N ALA A 113 15.88 -0.88 -3.28
CA ALA A 113 16.18 -1.84 -4.35
C ALA A 113 17.04 -1.22 -5.46
N ALA A 114 16.74 0.01 -5.88
CA ALA A 114 17.51 0.71 -6.92
C ALA A 114 18.96 1.03 -6.50
N ASN A 115 19.19 1.30 -5.20
CA ASN A 115 20.47 1.77 -4.69
C ASN A 115 21.23 0.75 -3.82
N SER A 116 20.91 -0.53 -3.94
CA SER A 116 21.59 -1.62 -3.25
C SER A 116 23.09 -1.79 -3.61
N GLY A 117 23.65 -0.90 -4.45
CA GLY A 117 25.07 -0.85 -4.82
C GLY A 117 25.77 0.52 -4.66
N ALA A 118 25.12 1.55 -4.08
CA ALA A 118 25.72 2.89 -3.96
C ALA A 118 26.16 3.20 -2.51
N PRO A 119 27.47 3.46 -2.25
CA PRO A 119 27.93 3.93 -0.96
C PRO A 119 27.72 5.45 -0.86
N GLY A 120 26.81 5.88 0.03
CA GLY A 120 26.72 7.29 0.44
C GLY A 120 25.40 7.98 0.10
N ASP A 121 24.57 8.07 1.14
CA ASP A 121 23.89 9.29 1.63
C ASP A 121 22.88 10.09 0.77
N ARG A 122 21.94 10.73 1.49
CA ARG A 122 20.86 11.70 1.13
C ARG A 122 19.42 11.19 1.01
N PHE A 123 19.17 9.91 0.86
CA PHE A 123 17.78 9.39 0.89
C PHE A 123 17.68 7.99 1.50
N ARG A 124 18.45 7.71 2.55
CA ARG A 124 18.26 6.50 3.35
C ARG A 124 17.04 6.72 4.26
N PRO A 125 15.91 6.00 4.12
CA PRO A 125 14.80 6.11 5.07
C PRO A 125 15.04 5.24 6.31
N ALA A 126 16.28 4.80 6.55
CA ALA A 126 16.64 3.94 7.68
C ALA A 126 16.57 4.68 9.03
N ASN A 127 16.26 5.98 9.02
CA ASN A 127 16.15 6.81 10.22
C ASN A 127 14.79 7.52 10.30
N SER A 128 13.82 7.21 9.43
CA SER A 128 12.50 7.80 9.61
C SER A 128 11.86 7.15 10.84
N SER A 129 11.69 7.93 11.91
CA SER A 129 10.93 7.55 13.12
C SER A 129 9.68 6.76 12.76
N PHE A 130 8.99 7.15 11.69
CA PHE A 130 7.85 6.45 11.13
C PHE A 130 8.06 4.97 10.79
N VAL A 131 9.14 4.59 10.08
CA VAL A 131 9.35 3.19 9.71
C VAL A 131 9.63 2.37 10.96
N ARG A 132 10.35 2.94 11.93
CA ARG A 132 10.54 2.33 13.26
C ARG A 132 9.22 2.19 14.02
N SER A 133 8.37 3.22 14.03
CA SER A 133 7.06 3.18 14.69
C SER A 133 6.11 2.16 14.06
N ILE A 134 6.05 2.09 12.72
CA ILE A 134 5.30 1.03 12.01
C ILE A 134 5.87 -0.36 12.34
N LEU A 135 7.19 -0.52 12.36
CA LEU A 135 7.84 -1.79 12.69
C LEU A 135 7.63 -2.17 14.17
N ALA A 136 7.50 -1.18 15.05
CA ALA A 136 7.20 -1.32 16.47
C ALA A 136 5.70 -1.47 16.76
N GLY A 137 4.83 -1.44 15.75
CA GLY A 137 3.39 -1.58 15.89
C GLY A 137 2.65 -0.32 16.37
N ASP A 138 3.33 0.81 16.49
CA ASP A 138 2.76 2.09 16.90
C ASP A 138 2.42 2.95 15.68
N LEU A 139 1.20 2.77 15.16
CA LEU A 139 0.65 3.55 14.05
C LEU A 139 0.01 4.87 14.53
N SER A 140 -0.24 5.01 15.83
CA SER A 140 -0.88 6.18 16.45
C SER A 140 0.07 7.36 16.67
N ALA A 141 1.35 7.09 16.92
CA ALA A 141 2.33 8.14 17.26
C ALA A 141 2.88 8.93 16.05
N VAL A 142 2.33 8.75 14.85
CA VAL A 142 2.99 9.18 13.60
C VAL A 142 2.21 10.15 12.73
N GLY A 143 1.06 10.64 13.20
CA GLY A 143 0.32 11.67 12.50
C GLY A 143 -0.28 12.67 13.49
N PHE A 144 0.35 13.83 13.62
CA PHE A 144 -0.39 15.00 14.09
C PHE A 144 -1.29 15.42 12.92
N GLN A 145 -2.58 15.09 13.02
CA GLN A 145 -3.59 15.67 12.12
C GLN A 145 -3.90 17.08 12.62
N ASP A 146 -3.75 18.07 11.75
CA ASP A 146 -4.27 19.41 11.99
C ASP A 146 -5.82 19.33 11.95
N PRO A 147 -6.53 19.68 13.04
CA PRO A 147 -7.99 19.68 13.07
C PRO A 147 -8.63 20.60 12.01
N SER A 148 -7.85 21.56 11.47
CA SER A 148 -8.30 22.58 10.52
C SER A 148 -8.16 22.15 9.06
N ASP A 149 -7.32 21.15 8.77
CA ASP A 149 -7.11 20.61 7.43
C ASP A 149 -6.79 19.10 7.47
N PRO A 150 -7.79 18.23 7.34
CA PRO A 150 -7.60 16.78 7.39
C PRO A 150 -6.82 16.20 6.20
N SER A 151 -6.38 17.02 5.24
CA SER A 151 -5.61 16.58 4.07
C SER A 151 -4.10 16.56 4.29
N VAL A 152 -3.58 17.17 5.36
CA VAL A 152 -2.13 17.32 5.61
C VAL A 152 -1.70 16.53 6.84
N ILE A 153 -0.71 15.65 6.68
CA ILE A 153 -0.09 14.88 7.77
C ILE A 153 1.35 15.36 7.96
N TYR A 154 1.65 15.92 9.12
CA TYR A 154 3.00 16.36 9.49
C TYR A 154 3.80 15.22 10.12
N VAL A 155 5.01 14.99 9.62
CA VAL A 155 5.92 13.93 10.09
C VAL A 155 6.94 14.44 11.14
N ALA A 156 6.98 15.76 11.35
CA ALA A 156 7.66 16.43 12.46
C ALA A 156 7.01 17.80 12.71
N GLN A 157 6.91 18.23 13.96
CA GLN A 157 6.48 19.58 14.29
C GLN A 157 7.58 20.55 13.79
N PRO A 158 7.26 21.57 12.96
CA PRO A 158 8.23 22.60 12.64
C PRO A 158 8.70 23.25 13.94
N PRO A 159 10.00 23.60 14.08
CA PRO A 159 10.49 24.29 15.27
C PRO A 159 9.59 25.50 15.52
N GLN A 160 8.97 25.57 16.70
CA GLN A 160 8.17 26.74 17.03
C GLN A 160 9.11 27.95 17.03
N PRO A 161 8.79 29.02 16.29
CA PRO A 161 9.57 30.24 16.40
C PRO A 161 9.49 30.69 17.86
N HIS A 162 10.64 30.66 18.54
CA HIS A 162 10.77 31.29 19.85
C HIS A 162 10.38 32.75 19.66
N GLY A 163 9.34 33.19 20.39
CA GLY A 163 8.91 34.57 20.39
C GLY A 163 10.12 35.48 20.66
N LEU A 164 10.23 36.54 19.86
CA LEU A 164 11.10 37.65 20.17
C LEU A 164 10.43 38.38 21.35
N GLU A 165 11.00 38.19 22.54
CA GLU A 165 10.81 39.08 23.69
C GLU A 165 11.74 40.29 23.54
#